data_AF-A0A2P2MJX3-F1
#
_entry.id   AF-A0A2P2MJX3-F1
#
_cell.length_a   1.000
_cell.length_b   1.000
_cell.length_c   1.000
_cell.angle_alpha   90.00
_cell.angle_beta   90.00
_cell.angle_gamma   90.00
#
_symmetry.space_group_name_H-M   'P 1'
#
loop_
_entity.id
_entity.type
_entity.pdbx_description
1 polymer ?
#
loop_
_entity_poly.entity_id
_entity_poly.type
_entity_poly.pdbx_seq_one_letter_code
_entity_poly.pdbx_strand_id
1 'polypeptide(L)' 'MTIWSYMEAVMKGLWAVGSVDVYFASYNLDASSTSNICHGTIRKKIYVRLLLSIDRREMTEAAMETVC' A
#
# COMPACT_ATOMS: atom_id res chain seq x y z
N MET A 1 20.23 -6.16 -0.32
CA MET A 1 18.78 -5.96 -0.10
C MET A 1 18.24 -5.46 -1.42
N THR A 2 17.31 -6.17 -2.06
CA THR A 2 16.71 -5.77 -3.33
C THR A 2 15.42 -5.00 -3.08
N ILE A 3 14.98 -4.19 -4.03
CA ILE A 3 13.71 -3.47 -3.95
C ILE A 3 12.55 -4.46 -3.74
N TRP A 4 12.61 -5.63 -4.39
CA TRP A 4 11.69 -6.75 -4.19
C TRP A 4 11.62 -7.22 -2.74
N SER A 5 12.77 -7.50 -2.11
CA SER A 5 12.82 -7.95 -0.72
C SER A 5 12.32 -6.90 0.27
N TYR A 6 12.53 -5.61 -0.03
CA TYR A 6 12.00 -4.50 0.75
C TYR A 6 10.47 -4.44 0.64
N MET A 7 9.92 -4.50 -0.58
CA MET A 7 8.48 -4.47 -0.82
C MET A 7 7.77 -5.66 -0.18
N GLU A 8 8.37 -6.84 -0.22
CA GLU A 8 7.84 -8.02 0.46
C GLU A 8 7.75 -7.79 1.98
N ALA A 9 8.78 -7.21 2.60
CA ALA A 9 8.77 -6.88 4.02
C ALA A 9 7.70 -5.84 4.38
N VAL A 10 7.52 -4.80 3.54
CA VAL A 10 6.46 -3.79 3.71
C VAL A 10 5.07 -4.44 3.65
N MET A 11 4.84 -5.30 2.67
CA MET A 11 3.55 -5.99 2.51
C MET A 11 3.26 -6.93 3.69
N LYS A 12 4.26 -7.69 4.15
CA LYS A 12 4.15 -8.52 5.35
C LYS A 12 3.79 -7.68 6.58
N GLY A 13 4.42 -6.51 6.75
CA GLY A 13 4.12 -5.59 7.84
C GLY A 13 2.68 -5.07 7.79
N LEU A 14 2.18 -4.70 6.61
CA LEU A 14 0.80 -4.24 6.43
C LEU A 14 -0.23 -5.36 6.64
N TRP A 15 0.05 -6.58 6.19
CA TRP A 15 -0.81 -7.74 6.43
C TRP A 15 -0.85 -8.17 7.89
N ALA A 16 0.21 -7.90 8.67
CA ALA A 16 0.24 -8.17 10.10
C ALA A 16 -0.61 -7.19 10.93
N VAL A 17 -1.13 -6.11 10.33
CA VAL A 17 -1.97 -5.12 11.04
C VAL A 17 -3.32 -5.73 11.38
N GLY A 18 -3.45 -6.19 12.62
CA GLY A 18 -4.66 -6.79 13.17
C GLY A 18 -5.60 -5.83 13.91
N SER A 19 -5.32 -4.53 13.98
CA SER A 19 -6.12 -3.54 14.72
C SER A 19 -7.21 -2.84 13.88
N VAL A 20 -7.02 -2.78 12.56
CA VAL A 20 -7.91 -2.15 11.58
C VAL A 20 -8.06 -3.06 10.37
N ASP A 21 -9.09 -2.85 9.56
CA ASP A 21 -9.20 -3.53 8.27
C ASP A 21 -8.39 -2.77 7.22
N VAL A 22 -7.34 -3.40 6.71
CA VAL A 22 -6.44 -2.82 5.70
C VAL A 22 -6.90 -3.25 4.31
N TYR A 23 -7.21 -2.28 3.46
CA TYR A 23 -7.56 -2.50 2.06
C TYR A 23 -6.50 -1.86 1.16
N PHE A 24 -6.00 -2.64 0.21
CA PHE A 24 -5.14 -2.14 -0.86
C PHE A 24 -6.02 -1.71 -2.03
N ALA A 25 -6.05 -0.41 -2.30
CA ALA A 25 -6.83 0.13 -3.41
C ALA A 25 -6.30 -0.41 -4.74
N SER A 26 -7.16 -1.00 -5.57
CA SER A 26 -6.83 -1.17 -6.99
C SER A 26 -6.82 0.21 -7.66
N TYR A 27 -6.05 0.34 -8.75
CA TYR A 27 -5.97 1.60 -9.49
C TYR A 27 -7.34 2.06 -10.06
N ASN A 28 -8.30 1.14 -10.19
CA ASN A 28 -9.69 1.38 -10.58
C ASN A 28 -10.62 1.33 -9.37
N LEU A 29 -10.45 2.26 -8.42
CA LEU A 29 -11.52 2.53 -7.48
C LEU A 29 -12.57 3.36 -8.21
N ASP A 30 -13.56 2.68 -8.79
CA ASP A 30 -14.83 3.30 -9.13
C ASP A 30 -15.32 4.02 -7.86
N ALA A 31 -15.50 5.34 -7.97
CA ALA A 31 -15.79 6.25 -6.87
C ALA A 31 -17.12 5.95 -6.12
N SER A 32 -17.81 4.86 -6.47
CA SER A 32 -19.16 4.51 -6.03
C SER A 32 -19.24 3.67 -4.75
N SER A 33 -18.13 3.22 -4.17
CA SER A 33 -18.14 2.35 -2.96
C SER A 33 -18.03 3.13 -1.64
N THR A 34 -18.38 4.43 -1.66
CA THR A 34 -18.48 5.29 -0.47
C THR A 34 -19.89 5.32 0.11
N SER A 35 -20.52 4.17 0.34
CA SER A 35 -21.62 4.12 1.31
C SER A 35 -21.86 2.70 1.79
N ASN A 36 -21.45 2.42 3.02
CA ASN A 36 -22.17 1.50 3.89
C ASN A 36 -21.80 1.87 5.32
N ILE A 37 -22.44 2.95 5.77
CA ILE A 37 -22.58 3.29 7.19
C ILE A 37 -23.55 2.27 7.77
N CYS A 38 -23.04 1.11 8.21
CA CYS A 38 -23.84 0.15 8.96
C CYS A 38 -23.35 0.12 10.40
N HIS A 39 -24.23 0.59 11.28
CA HIS A 39 -24.05 0.86 12.69
C HIS A 39 -23.92 -0.45 13.50
N GLY A 40 -22.76 -0.69 14.11
CA GLY A 40 -22.53 -1.81 15.03
C GLY A 40 -21.04 -2.17 15.12
N THR A 41 -20.35 -1.70 16.16
CA THR A 41 -18.91 -1.98 16.45
C THR A 41 -18.04 -2.00 15.19
N ILE A 42 -18.02 -0.89 14.45
CA ILE A 42 -17.34 -0.80 13.16
C ILE A 42 -15.84 -0.72 13.44
N ARG A 43 -15.15 -1.85 13.32
CA ARG A 43 -13.70 -1.89 13.20
C ARG A 43 -13.27 -0.90 12.11
N LYS A 44 -12.37 0.02 12.43
CA LYS A 44 -11.97 1.10 11.52
C LYS A 44 -11.35 0.49 10.26
N LYS A 45 -11.65 1.08 9.11
CA LYS A 45 -11.11 0.69 7.80
C LYS A 45 -10.07 1.71 7.36
N ILE A 46 -8.98 1.24 6.77
CA ILE A 46 -7.95 2.07 6.15
C ILE A 46 -7.67 1.58 4.74
N TYR A 47 -7.59 2.52 3.80
CA TYR A 47 -7.16 2.27 2.43
C TYR A 47 -5.73 2.73 2.26
N VAL A 48 -4.85 1.84 1.82
CA VAL A 48 -3.41 2.11 1.69
C VAL A 48 -3.01 2.13 0.23
N ARG A 49 -2.19 3.12 -0.13
CA ARG A 49 -1.49 3.22 -1.42
C ARG A 49 0.00 3.41 -1.14
N LEU A 50 0.84 2.86 -2.01
CA LEU A 50 2.28 2.90 -1.87
C LEU A 50 2.87 3.74 -3.00
N LEU A 51 3.85 4.58 -2.66
CA LEU A 51 4.68 5.32 -3.60
C LEU A 51 6.12 4.90 -3.33
N LEU A 52 6.79 4.31 -4.32
CA LEU A 52 8.21 4.03 -4.23
C LEU A 52 8.96 5.33 -4.59
N SER A 53 9.82 5.77 -3.67
CA SER A 53 10.60 6.99 -3.84
C SER A 53 11.98 6.62 -4.35
N ILE A 54 12.45 7.32 -5.38
CA ILE A 54 13.83 7.25 -5.88
C ILE A 54 14.62 8.34 -5.17
N ASP A 55 15.70 7.99 -4.48
CA ASP A 55 16.60 9.00 -3.93
C ASP A 55 17.33 9.71 -5.07
N ARG A 56 17.43 11.04 -5.02
CA ARG A 56 18.19 11.86 -5.98
C ARG A 56 19.67 11.48 -6.12
N ARG A 57 20.21 10.72 -5.17
CA ARG A 57 21.59 10.21 -5.15
C ARG A 57 21.75 8.90 -5.92
N GLU A 58 20.65 8.25 -6.30
CA GLU A 58 20.68 6.98 -7.03
C GLU A 58 21.07 7.19 -8.50
N MET A 59 21.76 6.19 -9.04
CA MET A 59 22.05 6.13 -10.47
C MET A 59 20.79 5.72 -11.25
N THR A 60 20.73 6.08 -12.54
CA THR A 60 19.59 5.75 -13.40
C THR A 60 19.25 4.27 -13.41
N GLU A 61 20.23 3.37 -13.35
CA GLU A 61 20.00 1.92 -13.29
C GLU A 61 19.23 1.51 -12.03
N ALA A 62 19.64 2.02 -10.86
CA ALA A 62 18.95 1.75 -9.60
C ALA A 62 17.54 2.40 -9.56
N ALA A 63 17.42 3.59 -10.13
CA ALA A 63 16.12 4.23 -10.33
C ALA A 63 15.20 3.38 -11.23
N MET A 64 15.74 2.75 -12.27
CA MET A 64 14.99 1.83 -13.12
C MET A 64 14.61 0.54 -12.40
N GLU A 65 15.42 -0.01 -11.48
CA GLU A 65 15.01 -1.15 -10.64
C GLU A 65 13.78 -0.81 -9.77
N THR A 66 13.57 0.47 -9.44
CA THR A 66 12.38 0.93 -8.71
C THR A 66 11.13 0.97 -9.59
N VAL A 67 11.30 1.10 -10.91
CA VAL A 67 10.20 1.32 -11.87
C VAL A 67 9.87 0.06 -12.69
N CYS A 68 10.87 -0.75 -13.02
CA CYS A 68 10.81 -1.93 -13.89
C CYS A 68 10.41 -3.21 -13.14
#